data_AF-A0A9W4UR04-F1
#
_entry.id   AF-A0A9W4UR04-F1
#
_cell.length_a   1.000
_cell.length_b   1.000
_cell.length_c   1.000
_cell.angle_alpha   90.00
_cell.angle_beta   90.00
_cell.angle_gamma   90.00
#
_symmetry.space_group_name_H-M   'P 1'
#
loop_
_entity.id
_entity.type
_entity.pdbx_description
1 polymer ?
#
loop_
_entity_poly.entity_id
_entity_poly.type
_entity_poly.pdbx_seq_one_letter_code
_entity_poly.pdbx_strand_id
1 'polypeptide(L)'
;MTTPFQALRPRLPQHEDHEETTQFPSSPHDAPISTSKLAYKSFTALTTPRKLILLISFLLGISLTTMLKHESLLWLLASKTGTTPMVGYGQGAPFDYPGLRFDVQDRKFQITVFSDLHLADQARPEGSDNQTIAVMNKVLDAEPGTDLVVLNGDLISCEWVGPESVNSTIDKIIDPLLARKLPFTATFGNHDMSKTCDTRAVAQHMREKASVLATGHREVTWTRNAVQGKYEDVGTSNYYIPVYSASGGGNPNLSMVLWFFDSRGGNKYQPGGEDEGVGDWVGDEVVSWFTLQRNFLLSQNNNIPIPSLAFVHIPPSVTAAFQKSGLRTEATEPGLNEETINTQAEGIKGGDHKFLQALIDTEGLMAVFSGHDHRIDWCMKYSRTHPIPTFQPPVAKNGMHLCFNRHTGYGGYSDYERGGRHIVVDEDDLITSLHASHPRQQPPGETQQRKEKEGGGGGLQMWIRLESGHVSGNVSLNASYGVDEYEVVGRGKTFLGGGGVEVDLSSSSSLAPSPSYISSSAGYASRVSRSRSSTPTPPTTTTTTTTTTSATGTPESTPIPTEVHDASGVVAVSRSLPSANSASSPLSSSLLVMRWWILVFL
;
A
#
# COMPACT_ATOMS: atom_id res chain seq x y z
N MET A 1 -48.36 -13.40 -9.81
CA MET A 1 -48.89 -14.61 -10.46
C MET A 1 -47.71 -15.48 -10.85
N THR A 2 -47.75 -16.73 -10.40
CA THR A 2 -46.68 -17.74 -10.41
C THR A 2 -46.73 -18.60 -11.66
N THR A 3 -45.56 -18.97 -12.22
CA THR A 3 -45.18 -20.38 -12.52
C THR A 3 -43.75 -20.48 -13.09
N PRO A 4 -43.03 -21.61 -12.88
CA PRO A 4 -41.59 -21.75 -13.10
C PRO A 4 -41.24 -22.63 -14.32
N PHE A 5 -39.96 -22.63 -14.73
CA PHE A 5 -39.41 -23.55 -15.74
C PHE A 5 -38.37 -24.52 -15.13
N GLN A 6 -38.53 -25.81 -15.44
CA GLN A 6 -37.73 -26.96 -15.02
C GLN A 6 -36.52 -27.20 -15.94
N ALA A 7 -35.46 -27.75 -15.35
CA ALA A 7 -34.27 -28.29 -16.01
C ALA A 7 -34.35 -29.82 -16.22
N LEU A 8 -33.83 -30.30 -17.35
CA LEU A 8 -33.75 -31.72 -17.74
C LEU A 8 -32.36 -32.31 -17.42
N ARG A 9 -32.34 -33.50 -16.79
CA ARG A 9 -31.23 -34.46 -16.78
C ARG A 9 -31.73 -35.80 -17.35
N PRO A 10 -30.94 -36.52 -18.18
CA PRO A 10 -31.24 -37.92 -18.50
C PRO A 10 -30.52 -38.89 -17.54
N ARG A 11 -31.27 -39.92 -17.10
CA ARG A 11 -30.78 -41.15 -16.45
C ARG A 11 -30.50 -42.21 -17.53
N LEU A 12 -29.51 -43.08 -17.28
CA LEU A 12 -29.32 -44.36 -17.97
C LEU A 12 -29.41 -45.51 -16.95
N PRO A 13 -29.83 -46.72 -17.36
CA PRO A 13 -30.35 -47.75 -16.46
C PRO A 13 -29.33 -48.83 -16.06
N GLN A 14 -29.59 -49.43 -14.90
CA GLN A 14 -28.99 -50.69 -14.44
C GLN A 14 -29.73 -51.90 -15.03
N HIS A 15 -28.98 -52.96 -15.32
CA HIS A 15 -29.48 -54.33 -15.32
C HIS A 15 -28.31 -55.24 -14.89
N GLU A 16 -28.50 -55.96 -13.79
CA GLU A 16 -27.73 -57.14 -13.40
C GLU A 16 -28.24 -58.35 -14.20
N ASP A 17 -27.36 -59.33 -14.46
CA ASP A 17 -27.70 -60.75 -14.35
C ASP A 17 -26.46 -61.67 -14.45
N HIS A 18 -26.39 -62.55 -13.45
CA HIS A 18 -25.91 -63.94 -13.41
C HIS A 18 -24.43 -64.37 -13.55
N GLU A 19 -24.11 -65.25 -12.61
CA GLU A 19 -22.87 -65.94 -12.25
C GLU A 19 -22.76 -67.28 -13.01
N GLU A 20 -21.59 -67.61 -13.58
CA GLU A 20 -21.23 -69.01 -13.86
C GLU A 20 -19.70 -69.21 -13.88
N THR A 21 -19.23 -70.04 -12.95
CA THR A 21 -17.87 -70.58 -12.82
C THR A 21 -17.56 -71.63 -13.88
N THR A 22 -16.43 -71.51 -14.59
CA THR A 22 -15.73 -72.64 -15.23
C THR A 22 -14.21 -72.49 -15.16
N GLN A 23 -13.52 -73.62 -15.08
CA GLN A 23 -12.14 -73.82 -14.61
C GLN A 23 -11.25 -74.38 -15.76
N PHE A 24 -9.93 -74.09 -15.68
CA PHE A 24 -8.75 -74.68 -16.40
C PHE A 24 -8.30 -74.11 -17.77
N PRO A 25 -7.00 -74.24 -18.19
CA PRO A 25 -5.76 -74.59 -17.46
C PRO A 25 -4.57 -73.61 -17.70
N SER A 26 -3.52 -73.78 -16.90
CA SER A 26 -2.23 -73.05 -16.93
C SER A 26 -1.16 -73.70 -17.83
N SER A 27 -0.35 -72.87 -18.50
CA SER A 27 1.03 -73.19 -18.94
C SER A 27 1.86 -71.89 -19.14
N PRO A 28 3.20 -71.91 -19.00
CA PRO A 28 3.99 -70.82 -18.39
C PRO A 28 4.85 -69.99 -19.39
N HIS A 29 5.61 -69.02 -18.82
CA HIS A 29 6.57 -68.05 -19.42
C HIS A 29 5.93 -66.68 -19.70
N ASP A 30 6.20 -65.58 -18.99
CA ASP A 30 7.48 -65.02 -18.53
C ASP A 30 7.41 -64.43 -17.10
N ALA A 31 8.42 -64.70 -16.28
CA ALA A 31 8.57 -64.06 -14.96
C ALA A 31 9.25 -62.68 -15.11
N PRO A 32 8.82 -61.65 -14.36
CA PRO A 32 9.51 -60.36 -14.35
C PRO A 32 10.94 -60.53 -13.82
N ILE A 33 11.92 -60.13 -14.62
CA ILE A 33 13.33 -60.14 -14.23
C ILE A 33 13.50 -59.13 -13.09
N SER A 34 13.72 -59.65 -11.88
CA SER A 34 14.04 -58.83 -10.72
C SER A 34 15.32 -58.02 -10.98
N THR A 35 15.21 -56.69 -10.96
CA THR A 35 16.30 -55.73 -11.18
C THR A 35 17.48 -55.99 -10.22
N SER A 36 17.20 -56.46 -9.00
CA SER A 36 18.22 -56.84 -8.02
C SER A 36 19.01 -58.10 -8.43
N LYS A 37 18.38 -59.08 -9.09
CA LYS A 37 19.07 -60.26 -9.63
C LYS A 37 19.96 -59.91 -10.82
N LEU A 38 19.55 -58.97 -11.66
CA LEU A 38 20.35 -58.48 -12.80
C LEU A 38 21.55 -57.65 -12.34
N ALA A 39 21.35 -56.78 -11.35
CA ALA A 39 22.42 -56.00 -10.73
C ALA A 39 23.44 -56.92 -10.04
N TYR A 40 22.98 -57.95 -9.31
CA TYR A 40 23.85 -58.92 -8.67
C TYR A 40 24.68 -59.74 -9.66
N LYS A 41 24.06 -60.24 -10.75
CA LYS A 41 24.79 -60.95 -11.82
C LYS A 41 25.80 -60.04 -12.53
N SER A 42 25.45 -58.78 -12.76
CA SER A 42 26.35 -57.80 -13.38
C SER A 42 27.52 -57.46 -12.46
N PHE A 43 27.28 -57.35 -11.15
CA PHE A 43 28.34 -57.12 -10.16
C PHE A 43 29.27 -58.32 -10.03
N THR A 44 28.75 -59.56 -10.00
CA THR A 44 29.57 -60.76 -9.88
C THR A 44 30.41 -61.06 -11.13
N ALA A 45 29.96 -60.62 -12.31
CA ALA A 45 30.71 -60.73 -13.56
C ALA A 45 31.90 -59.75 -13.69
N LEU A 46 32.02 -58.76 -12.80
CA LEU A 46 33.14 -57.82 -12.82
C LEU A 46 34.43 -58.44 -12.27
N THR A 47 35.56 -57.99 -12.81
CA THR A 47 36.88 -58.34 -12.30
C THR A 47 37.11 -57.75 -10.91
N THR A 48 37.93 -58.40 -10.09
CA THR A 48 38.22 -57.98 -8.70
C THR A 48 38.61 -56.50 -8.55
N PRO A 49 39.43 -55.90 -9.44
CA PRO A 49 39.77 -54.47 -9.36
C PRO A 49 38.56 -53.57 -9.59
N ARG A 50 37.66 -53.93 -10.52
CA ARG A 50 36.45 -53.16 -10.83
C ARG A 50 35.40 -53.25 -9.72
N LYS A 51 35.29 -54.42 -9.08
CA LYS A 51 34.48 -54.60 -7.87
C LYS A 51 34.97 -53.71 -6.73
N LEU A 52 36.28 -53.67 -6.52
CA LEU A 52 36.90 -52.84 -5.48
C LEU A 52 36.66 -51.35 -5.74
N ILE A 53 36.81 -50.87 -6.97
CA ILE A 53 36.53 -49.47 -7.33
C ILE A 53 35.06 -49.12 -7.08
N LEU A 54 34.11 -49.96 -7.50
CA LEU A 54 32.69 -49.70 -7.26
C LEU A 54 32.34 -49.71 -5.78
N LEU A 55 32.93 -50.61 -5.00
CA LEU A 55 32.73 -50.66 -3.54
C LEU A 55 33.29 -49.41 -2.86
N ILE A 56 34.49 -48.97 -3.25
CA ILE A 56 35.13 -47.75 -2.74
C ILE A 56 34.29 -46.53 -3.10
N SER A 57 33.85 -46.40 -4.35
CA SER A 57 33.00 -45.28 -4.79
C SER A 57 31.65 -45.25 -4.08
N PHE A 58 31.05 -46.41 -3.82
CA PHE A 58 29.80 -46.52 -3.06
C PHE A 58 29.99 -46.13 -1.59
N LEU A 59 31.06 -46.58 -0.95
CA LEU A 59 31.40 -46.23 0.44
C LEU A 59 31.77 -44.75 0.58
N LEU A 60 32.46 -44.17 -0.41
CA LEU A 60 32.72 -42.72 -0.50
C LEU A 60 31.42 -41.95 -0.69
N GLY A 61 30.51 -42.41 -1.55
CA GLY A 61 29.21 -41.79 -1.75
C GLY A 61 28.35 -41.79 -0.48
N ILE A 62 28.33 -42.90 0.26
CA ILE A 62 27.67 -43.00 1.56
C ILE A 62 28.33 -42.08 2.58
N SER A 63 29.67 -42.08 2.68
CA SER A 63 30.38 -41.20 3.63
C SER A 63 30.18 -39.72 3.29
N LEU A 64 30.15 -39.36 2.01
CA LEU A 64 29.91 -37.99 1.57
C LEU A 64 28.46 -37.58 1.84
N THR A 65 27.48 -38.47 1.63
CA THR A 65 26.08 -38.17 1.97
C THR A 65 25.80 -38.17 3.47
N THR A 66 26.50 -38.97 4.26
CA THR A 66 26.41 -38.88 5.74
C THR A 66 27.12 -37.64 6.28
N MET A 67 28.24 -37.22 5.68
CA MET A 67 28.88 -35.94 6.01
C MET A 67 28.04 -34.73 5.58
N LEU A 68 27.41 -34.77 4.40
CA LEU A 68 26.51 -33.71 3.94
C LEU A 68 25.18 -33.69 4.71
N LYS A 69 24.73 -34.83 5.26
CA LYS A 69 23.56 -34.87 6.17
C LYS A 69 23.89 -34.44 7.61
N HIS A 70 25.15 -34.45 8.01
CA HIS A 70 25.63 -33.96 9.30
C HIS A 70 26.32 -32.59 9.14
N GLU A 71 25.58 -31.60 8.63
CA GLU A 71 26.06 -30.21 8.48
C GLU A 71 26.51 -29.57 9.81
N SER A 72 26.13 -30.14 10.95
CA SER A 72 26.49 -29.67 12.29
C SER A 72 27.99 -29.75 12.60
N LEU A 73 28.74 -30.66 11.95
CA LEU A 73 30.16 -30.89 12.29
C LEU A 73 31.11 -29.87 11.66
N LEU A 74 30.77 -29.34 10.47
CA LEU A 74 31.54 -28.29 9.80
C LEU A 74 31.40 -26.94 10.54
N TRP A 75 30.23 -26.68 11.13
CA TRP A 75 29.98 -25.52 11.98
C TRP A 75 30.80 -25.55 13.29
N LEU A 76 31.10 -26.73 13.83
CA LEU A 76 31.91 -26.89 15.04
C LEU A 76 33.41 -26.64 14.80
N LEU A 77 33.87 -26.75 13.56
CA LEU A 77 35.24 -26.42 13.17
C LEU A 77 35.40 -24.91 12.87
N ALA A 78 34.37 -24.26 12.32
CA ALA A 78 34.37 -22.81 12.09
C ALA A 78 34.21 -21.98 13.38
N SER A 79 33.60 -22.53 14.44
CA SER A 79 33.44 -21.84 15.72
C SER A 79 34.71 -21.78 16.58
N LYS A 80 35.78 -22.48 16.20
CA LYS A 80 37.06 -22.50 16.94
C LYS A 80 38.05 -21.41 16.54
N THR A 81 37.82 -20.69 15.45
CA THR A 81 38.71 -19.62 14.94
C THR A 81 38.24 -18.20 15.24
N GLY A 82 37.15 -18.03 16.02
CA GLY A 82 36.68 -16.71 16.44
C GLY A 82 36.12 -15.84 15.30
N THR A 83 35.98 -16.37 14.10
CA THR A 83 35.25 -15.75 12.99
C THR A 83 33.86 -16.35 12.96
N THR A 84 32.89 -15.68 13.55
CA THR A 84 31.47 -15.94 13.28
C THR A 84 31.25 -15.84 11.76
N PRO A 85 30.73 -16.86 11.08
CA PRO A 85 30.19 -16.66 9.74
C PRO A 85 28.89 -15.86 9.91
N MET A 86 28.97 -14.53 9.79
CA MET A 86 27.82 -13.65 9.57
C MET A 86 27.25 -13.87 8.15
N VAL A 87 26.96 -15.11 7.75
CA VAL A 87 26.14 -15.35 6.56
C VAL A 87 25.43 -16.69 6.77
N GLY A 88 24.22 -16.64 7.31
CA GLY A 88 23.30 -17.77 7.16
C GLY A 88 23.01 -18.01 5.67
N TYR A 89 22.76 -19.26 5.28
CA TYR A 89 22.35 -19.61 3.91
C TYR A 89 21.26 -18.64 3.42
N GLY A 90 21.51 -17.94 2.30
CA GLY A 90 20.60 -16.97 1.70
C GLY A 90 20.79 -15.49 2.09
N GLN A 91 21.57 -15.18 3.13
CA GLN A 91 21.81 -13.77 3.54
C GLN A 91 22.84 -13.02 2.66
N GLY A 92 23.60 -13.72 1.82
CA GLY A 92 24.57 -13.09 0.91
C GLY A 92 23.98 -12.63 -0.42
N ALA A 93 22.73 -13.00 -0.75
CA ALA A 93 22.08 -12.57 -1.98
C ALA A 93 21.41 -11.21 -1.77
N PRO A 94 21.62 -10.22 -2.66
CA PRO A 94 20.98 -8.92 -2.55
C PRO A 94 19.46 -9.06 -2.64
N PHE A 95 18.73 -8.25 -1.87
CA PHE A 95 17.28 -8.14 -1.99
C PHE A 95 16.94 -7.46 -3.33
N ASP A 96 16.34 -8.23 -4.24
CA ASP A 96 15.95 -7.79 -5.58
C ASP A 96 14.54 -8.30 -5.91
N TYR A 97 13.58 -8.00 -5.03
CA TYR A 97 12.17 -8.31 -5.19
C TYR A 97 11.39 -7.05 -5.56
N PRO A 98 10.29 -7.16 -6.32
CA PRO A 98 9.40 -6.04 -6.61
C PRO A 98 8.57 -5.71 -5.36
N GLY A 99 9.17 -5.04 -4.38
CA GLY A 99 8.52 -4.50 -3.19
C GLY A 99 9.48 -3.76 -2.27
N LEU A 100 8.96 -3.42 -1.10
CA LEU A 100 9.71 -2.85 0.00
C LEU A 100 10.04 -3.93 1.03
N ARG A 101 10.87 -3.60 2.03
CA ARG A 101 11.31 -4.55 3.04
C ARG A 101 11.34 -3.87 4.40
N PHE A 102 10.95 -4.61 5.45
CA PHE A 102 11.26 -4.20 6.82
C PHE A 102 12.77 -4.03 6.99
N ASP A 103 13.19 -3.06 7.79
CA ASP A 103 14.60 -2.83 8.07
C ASP A 103 15.24 -4.07 8.70
N VAL A 104 16.45 -4.40 8.24
CA VAL A 104 17.12 -5.64 8.62
C VAL A 104 17.74 -5.59 10.02
N GLN A 105 17.87 -4.40 10.61
CA GLN A 105 18.48 -4.19 11.93
C GLN A 105 17.41 -4.11 13.02
N ASP A 106 16.40 -3.26 12.83
CA ASP A 106 15.38 -3.01 13.85
C ASP A 106 14.04 -3.71 13.58
N ARG A 107 13.87 -4.32 12.40
CA ARG A 107 12.67 -5.07 11.97
C ARG A 107 11.42 -4.20 11.89
N LYS A 108 11.58 -2.87 11.78
CA LYS A 108 10.48 -1.92 11.62
C LYS A 108 10.29 -1.54 10.17
N PHE A 109 9.10 -1.04 9.88
CA PHE A 109 8.76 -0.38 8.63
C PHE A 109 7.99 0.89 8.96
N GLN A 110 8.55 2.04 8.57
CA GLN A 110 8.06 3.36 8.97
C GLN A 110 7.51 4.13 7.77
N ILE A 111 6.31 4.68 7.92
CA ILE A 111 5.60 5.37 6.85
C ILE A 111 5.28 6.79 7.31
N THR A 112 5.73 7.79 6.56
CA THR A 112 5.31 9.18 6.75
C THR A 112 4.27 9.53 5.70
N VAL A 113 3.11 9.97 6.15
CA VAL A 113 1.94 10.28 5.32
C VAL A 113 1.70 11.79 5.32
N PHE A 114 1.68 12.38 4.12
CA PHE A 114 1.25 13.74 3.87
C PHE A 114 -0.06 13.72 3.09
N SER A 115 -1.03 14.53 3.51
CA SER A 115 -2.33 14.69 2.84
C SER A 115 -2.66 16.17 2.74
N ASP A 116 -3.47 16.53 1.73
CA ASP A 116 -4.06 17.86 1.61
C ASP A 116 -2.99 18.95 1.53
N LEU A 117 -2.03 18.78 0.60
CA LEU A 117 -0.93 19.72 0.39
C LEU A 117 -1.41 21.00 -0.32
N HIS A 118 -2.36 20.83 -1.26
CA HIS A 118 -3.00 21.90 -2.03
C HIS A 118 -2.02 22.93 -2.59
N LEU A 119 -0.98 22.47 -3.29
CA LEU A 119 -0.10 23.41 -3.98
C LEU A 119 -0.87 24.15 -5.08
N ALA A 120 -0.42 25.38 -5.36
CA ALA A 120 -1.01 26.29 -6.33
C ALA A 120 -2.48 26.70 -6.02
N ASP A 121 -2.88 26.64 -4.76
CA ASP A 121 -4.15 27.20 -4.29
C ASP A 121 -4.13 28.74 -4.35
N GLN A 122 -4.79 29.31 -5.36
CA GLN A 122 -4.88 30.76 -5.56
C GLN A 122 -5.74 31.48 -4.51
N ALA A 123 -6.52 30.75 -3.69
CA ALA A 123 -7.24 31.34 -2.57
C ALA A 123 -6.32 31.65 -1.38
N ARG A 124 -5.03 31.30 -1.46
CA ARG A 124 -4.04 31.47 -0.39
C ARG A 124 -2.97 32.50 -0.73
N PRO A 125 -2.33 33.10 0.29
CA PRO A 125 -1.26 34.06 0.07
C PRO A 125 -0.11 33.48 -0.77
N GLU A 126 0.55 34.35 -1.54
CA GLU A 126 1.77 33.99 -2.24
C GLU A 126 2.82 33.44 -1.26
N GLY A 127 3.47 32.35 -1.63
CA GLY A 127 4.45 31.66 -0.79
C GLY A 127 3.90 30.50 0.04
N SER A 128 2.57 30.27 0.06
CA SER A 128 1.98 29.10 0.72
C SER A 128 2.60 27.77 0.25
N ASP A 129 2.84 27.59 -1.05
CA ASP A 129 3.54 26.41 -1.57
C ASP A 129 4.88 26.17 -0.87
N ASN A 130 5.70 27.21 -0.72
CA ASN A 130 7.02 27.10 -0.09
C ASN A 130 6.90 26.74 1.40
N GLN A 131 5.85 27.23 2.06
CA GLN A 131 5.55 26.87 3.45
C GLN A 131 5.12 25.40 3.56
N THR A 132 4.26 24.91 2.66
CA THR A 132 3.91 23.49 2.56
C THR A 132 5.16 22.61 2.39
N ILE A 133 6.06 22.97 1.47
CA ILE A 133 7.30 22.21 1.28
C ILE A 133 8.22 22.31 2.52
N ALA A 134 8.24 23.44 3.23
CA ALA A 134 8.96 23.58 4.49
C ALA A 134 8.39 22.65 5.58
N VAL A 135 7.06 22.50 5.67
CA VAL A 135 6.42 21.53 6.58
C VAL A 135 6.89 20.11 6.27
N MET A 136 6.80 19.69 5.00
CA MET A 136 7.24 18.35 4.59
C MET A 136 8.70 18.10 4.98
N ASN A 137 9.59 19.06 4.73
CA ASN A 137 11.00 18.95 5.10
C ASN A 137 11.18 18.80 6.62
N LYS A 138 10.55 19.66 7.42
CA LYS A 138 10.68 19.60 8.89
C LYS A 138 10.14 18.28 9.47
N VAL A 139 9.03 17.78 8.94
CA VAL A 139 8.47 16.49 9.35
C VAL A 139 9.45 15.36 9.02
N LEU A 140 9.97 15.31 7.80
CA LEU A 140 10.94 14.28 7.39
C LEU A 140 12.27 14.37 8.15
N ASP A 141 12.74 15.59 8.46
CA ASP A 141 13.96 15.80 9.24
C ASP A 141 13.77 15.34 10.70
N ALA A 142 12.55 15.44 11.24
CA ALA A 142 12.19 14.94 12.57
C ALA A 142 11.92 13.42 12.59
N GLU A 143 11.66 12.81 11.43
CA GLU A 143 11.36 11.37 11.26
C GLU A 143 12.39 10.68 10.34
N PRO A 144 13.69 10.64 10.73
CA PRO A 144 14.76 10.13 9.87
C PRO A 144 14.65 8.62 9.58
N GLY A 145 13.81 7.89 10.30
CA GLY A 145 13.54 6.47 10.09
C GLY A 145 12.54 6.15 8.98
N THR A 146 12.00 7.15 8.28
CA THR A 146 10.99 6.95 7.23
C THR A 146 11.48 6.03 6.10
N ASP A 147 10.83 4.88 5.91
CA ASP A 147 11.10 3.93 4.82
C ASP A 147 10.27 4.19 3.57
N LEU A 148 9.09 4.79 3.73
CA LEU A 148 8.16 5.13 2.65
C LEU A 148 7.42 6.44 2.96
N VAL A 149 7.38 7.34 1.98
CA VAL A 149 6.49 8.51 2.01
C VAL A 149 5.21 8.22 1.24
N VAL A 150 4.05 8.42 1.85
CA VAL A 150 2.75 8.33 1.19
C VAL A 150 2.19 9.75 1.01
N LEU A 151 1.94 10.12 -0.23
CA LEU A 151 1.23 11.33 -0.61
C LEU A 151 -0.26 10.96 -0.82
N ASN A 152 -1.09 11.14 0.20
CA ASN A 152 -2.46 10.59 0.23
C ASN A 152 -3.53 11.62 -0.20
N GLY A 153 -3.46 12.02 -1.47
CA GLY A 153 -4.42 12.90 -2.15
C GLY A 153 -4.38 14.38 -1.81
N ASP A 154 -5.03 15.16 -2.67
CA ASP A 154 -5.08 16.62 -2.70
C ASP A 154 -3.68 17.25 -2.66
N LEU A 155 -2.85 16.81 -3.60
CA LEU A 155 -1.48 17.26 -3.77
C LEU A 155 -1.44 18.67 -4.37
N ILE A 156 -2.27 18.89 -5.39
CA ILE A 156 -2.36 20.13 -6.16
C ILE A 156 -3.82 20.56 -6.21
N SER A 157 -4.08 21.87 -6.10
CA SER A 157 -5.40 22.44 -6.37
C SER A 157 -5.57 22.67 -7.87
N CYS A 158 -5.80 21.59 -8.63
CA CYS A 158 -5.74 21.59 -10.09
C CYS A 158 -6.75 22.54 -10.76
N GLU A 159 -7.82 22.94 -10.06
CA GLU A 159 -8.79 23.91 -10.56
C GLU A 159 -8.17 25.28 -10.87
N TRP A 160 -6.98 25.55 -10.31
CA TRP A 160 -6.26 26.82 -10.42
C TRP A 160 -4.97 26.72 -11.23
N VAL A 161 -4.67 25.56 -11.81
CA VAL A 161 -3.39 25.29 -12.46
C VAL A 161 -3.57 25.18 -13.97
N GLY A 162 -2.78 25.96 -14.72
CA GLY A 162 -2.68 25.82 -16.19
C GLY A 162 -1.94 24.53 -16.58
N PRO A 163 -2.27 23.88 -17.71
CA PRO A 163 -1.69 22.59 -18.10
C PRO A 163 -0.15 22.59 -18.15
N GLU A 164 0.46 23.71 -18.51
CA GLU A 164 1.91 23.89 -18.58
C GLU A 164 2.60 23.94 -17.21
N SER A 165 1.85 24.24 -16.15
CA SER A 165 2.38 24.45 -14.80
C SER A 165 2.31 23.19 -13.93
N VAL A 166 1.46 22.22 -14.28
CA VAL A 166 1.19 20.99 -13.50
C VAL A 166 2.48 20.24 -13.14
N ASN A 167 3.33 19.96 -14.13
CA ASN A 167 4.58 19.23 -13.91
C ASN A 167 5.55 19.99 -12.98
N SER A 168 5.66 21.31 -13.14
CA SER A 168 6.51 22.13 -12.26
C SER A 168 5.98 22.20 -10.82
N THR A 169 4.65 22.12 -10.65
CA THR A 169 4.02 22.11 -9.33
C THR A 169 4.23 20.77 -8.63
N ILE A 170 4.03 19.64 -9.32
CA ILE A 170 4.28 18.33 -8.71
C ILE A 170 5.76 18.12 -8.40
N ASP A 171 6.64 18.69 -9.23
CA ASP A 171 8.09 18.66 -9.02
C ASP A 171 8.49 19.25 -7.66
N LYS A 172 7.85 20.34 -7.21
CA LYS A 172 8.09 20.92 -5.87
C LYS A 172 7.84 19.91 -4.74
N ILE A 173 6.87 19.01 -4.90
CA ILE A 173 6.49 18.01 -3.90
C ILE A 173 7.47 16.84 -3.90
N ILE A 174 7.84 16.34 -5.08
CA ILE A 174 8.66 15.11 -5.19
C ILE A 174 10.16 15.38 -5.14
N ASP A 175 10.65 16.56 -5.54
CA ASP A 175 12.09 16.88 -5.55
C ASP A 175 12.76 16.74 -4.17
N PRO A 176 12.15 17.19 -3.06
CA PRO A 176 12.70 16.94 -1.72
C PRO A 176 12.77 15.45 -1.34
N LEU A 177 11.90 14.60 -1.90
CA LEU A 177 11.90 13.16 -1.67
C LEU A 177 13.00 12.48 -2.49
N LEU A 178 13.11 12.86 -3.77
CA LEU A 178 14.14 12.39 -4.70
C LEU A 178 15.55 12.77 -4.19
N ALA A 179 15.73 14.00 -3.71
CA ALA A 179 17.00 14.48 -3.15
C ALA A 179 17.44 13.66 -1.92
N ARG A 180 16.48 13.22 -1.10
CA ARG A 180 16.71 12.35 0.06
C ARG A 180 16.82 10.86 -0.30
N LYS A 181 16.53 10.50 -1.56
CA LYS A 181 16.39 9.10 -2.02
C LYS A 181 15.34 8.32 -1.22
N LEU A 182 14.30 9.00 -0.75
CA LEU A 182 13.20 8.37 -0.03
C LEU A 182 12.23 7.73 -1.03
N PRO A 183 11.93 6.43 -0.91
CA PRO A 183 10.83 5.84 -1.65
C PRO A 183 9.52 6.58 -1.34
N PHE A 184 8.72 6.82 -2.37
CA PHE A 184 7.42 7.45 -2.20
C PHE A 184 6.34 6.81 -3.08
N THR A 185 5.10 7.12 -2.77
CA THR A 185 3.91 6.62 -3.44
C THR A 185 2.80 7.65 -3.31
N ALA A 186 1.84 7.68 -4.23
CA ALA A 186 0.80 8.69 -4.25
C ALA A 186 -0.57 8.09 -4.59
N THR A 187 -1.58 8.49 -3.81
CA THR A 187 -2.98 8.48 -4.25
C THR A 187 -3.41 9.90 -4.62
N PHE A 188 -4.46 10.01 -5.42
CA PHE A 188 -5.04 11.29 -5.80
C PHE A 188 -6.35 11.53 -5.05
N GLY A 189 -6.60 12.81 -4.77
CA GLY A 189 -7.82 13.31 -4.15
C GLY A 189 -8.71 14.06 -5.13
N ASN A 190 -9.80 14.62 -4.61
CA ASN A 190 -10.80 15.31 -5.43
C ASN A 190 -10.29 16.64 -6.02
N HIS A 191 -9.22 17.24 -5.49
CA HIS A 191 -8.64 18.46 -6.07
C HIS A 191 -7.57 18.19 -7.14
N ASP A 192 -7.11 16.94 -7.27
CA ASP A 192 -5.99 16.61 -8.16
C ASP A 192 -6.40 16.41 -9.63
N MET A 193 -7.69 16.50 -9.95
CA MET A 193 -8.23 16.32 -11.30
C MET A 193 -9.15 17.49 -11.68
N SER A 194 -8.86 18.10 -12.83
CA SER A 194 -9.64 19.22 -13.37
C SER A 194 -9.52 19.27 -14.89
N LYS A 195 -10.27 20.16 -15.56
CA LYS A 195 -10.22 20.36 -17.01
C LYS A 195 -8.82 20.57 -17.59
N THR A 196 -7.88 21.07 -16.79
CA THR A 196 -6.47 21.34 -17.17
C THR A 196 -5.44 20.37 -16.59
N CYS A 197 -5.85 19.45 -15.72
CA CYS A 197 -4.95 18.64 -14.90
C CYS A 197 -5.37 17.17 -14.96
N ASP A 198 -4.50 16.31 -15.50
CA ASP A 198 -4.73 14.86 -15.61
C ASP A 198 -3.85 14.10 -14.62
N THR A 199 -4.46 13.48 -13.62
CA THR A 199 -3.76 12.65 -12.62
C THR A 199 -2.95 11.52 -13.26
N ARG A 200 -3.35 10.99 -14.43
CA ARG A 200 -2.59 9.94 -15.14
C ARG A 200 -1.30 10.50 -15.72
N ALA A 201 -1.35 11.70 -16.29
CA ALA A 201 -0.18 12.42 -16.78
C ALA A 201 0.74 12.81 -15.60
N VAL A 202 0.18 13.28 -14.48
CA VAL A 202 0.94 13.56 -13.24
C VAL A 202 1.66 12.32 -12.74
N ALA A 203 0.96 11.19 -12.60
CA ALA A 203 1.54 9.93 -12.16
C ALA A 203 2.62 9.41 -13.13
N GLN A 204 2.43 9.61 -14.44
CA GLN A 204 3.43 9.28 -15.45
C GLN A 204 4.68 10.15 -15.29
N HIS A 205 4.52 11.46 -15.14
CA HIS A 205 5.62 12.40 -14.93
C HIS A 205 6.41 12.07 -13.65
N MET A 206 5.74 11.77 -12.53
CA MET A 206 6.40 11.29 -11.30
C MET A 206 7.28 10.06 -11.56
N ARG A 207 6.77 9.07 -12.31
CA ARG A 207 7.52 7.84 -12.66
C ARG A 207 8.71 8.14 -13.57
N GLU A 208 8.51 8.93 -14.62
CA GLU A 208 9.57 9.29 -15.56
C GLU A 208 10.69 10.04 -14.85
N LYS A 209 10.35 11.03 -14.03
CA LYS A 209 11.34 11.79 -13.28
C LYS A 209 12.08 10.94 -12.24
N ALA A 210 11.38 10.06 -11.53
CA ALA A 210 12.00 9.18 -10.53
C ALA A 210 12.81 8.02 -11.15
N SER A 211 12.51 7.62 -12.40
CA SER A 211 13.14 6.47 -13.06
C SER A 211 14.66 6.60 -13.19
N VAL A 212 15.18 7.82 -13.29
CA VAL A 212 16.62 8.10 -13.38
C VAL A 212 17.41 7.70 -12.13
N LEU A 213 16.71 7.50 -11.01
CA LEU A 213 17.28 7.07 -9.72
C LEU A 213 17.04 5.59 -9.42
N ALA A 214 16.29 4.86 -10.27
CA ALA A 214 15.97 3.46 -10.04
C ALA A 214 17.19 2.55 -10.25
N THR A 215 17.36 1.54 -9.40
CA THR A 215 18.42 0.53 -9.53
C THR A 215 17.88 -0.88 -9.30
N GLY A 216 17.85 -1.72 -10.34
CA GLY A 216 17.21 -3.04 -10.26
C GLY A 216 15.71 -2.91 -9.97
N HIS A 217 15.17 -3.72 -9.06
CA HIS A 217 13.78 -3.59 -8.60
C HIS A 217 13.58 -2.49 -7.54
N ARG A 218 14.62 -1.70 -7.22
CA ARG A 218 14.52 -0.58 -6.26
C ARG A 218 14.00 0.65 -6.99
N GLU A 219 12.69 0.76 -7.03
CA GLU A 219 11.98 1.92 -7.53
C GLU A 219 11.92 3.00 -6.45
N VAL A 220 12.16 4.26 -6.84
CA VAL A 220 11.99 5.41 -5.92
C VAL A 220 10.52 5.82 -5.83
N THR A 221 9.72 5.55 -6.86
CA THR A 221 8.26 5.75 -6.81
C THR A 221 7.48 4.48 -7.11
N TRP A 222 6.53 4.20 -6.23
CA TRP A 222 5.61 3.06 -6.32
C TRP A 222 4.23 3.45 -6.84
N THR A 223 4.03 4.70 -7.27
CA THR A 223 2.75 5.16 -7.84
C THR A 223 2.42 4.42 -9.13
N ARG A 224 1.38 3.59 -9.13
CA ARG A 224 0.98 2.76 -10.28
C ARG A 224 -0.50 2.97 -10.61
N ASN A 225 -0.89 2.47 -11.78
CA ASN A 225 -2.27 2.31 -12.16
C ASN A 225 -2.48 0.85 -12.60
N ALA A 226 -2.97 0.00 -11.70
CA ALA A 226 -3.14 -1.42 -11.96
C ALA A 226 -4.53 -1.77 -12.52
N VAL A 227 -5.47 -0.81 -12.56
CA VAL A 227 -6.85 -1.02 -13.00
C VAL A 227 -7.09 -0.24 -14.29
N GLN A 228 -7.33 -0.97 -15.39
CA GLN A 228 -7.63 -0.35 -16.67
C GLN A 228 -9.09 0.08 -16.73
N GLY A 229 -9.34 1.29 -17.23
CA GLY A 229 -10.69 1.83 -17.37
C GLY A 229 -10.66 3.33 -17.64
N LYS A 230 -11.84 3.92 -17.87
CA LYS A 230 -11.94 5.39 -17.92
C LYS A 230 -11.74 5.96 -16.52
N TYR A 231 -11.26 7.19 -16.42
CA TYR A 231 -10.99 7.80 -15.12
C TYR A 231 -12.27 7.88 -14.29
N GLU A 232 -13.39 8.21 -14.93
CA GLU A 232 -14.69 8.34 -14.29
C GLU A 232 -15.20 7.02 -13.71
N ASP A 233 -14.64 5.87 -14.11
CA ASP A 233 -15.00 4.54 -13.61
C ASP A 233 -14.01 4.06 -12.54
N VAL A 234 -12.71 4.26 -12.76
CA VAL A 234 -11.67 3.60 -11.95
C VAL A 234 -10.67 4.54 -11.29
N GLY A 235 -10.64 5.82 -11.64
CA GLY A 235 -9.59 6.75 -11.19
C GLY A 235 -8.22 6.46 -11.82
N THR A 236 -7.16 6.78 -11.09
CA THR A 236 -5.76 6.69 -11.52
C THR A 236 -4.90 5.81 -10.62
N SER A 237 -4.93 6.01 -9.30
CA SER A 237 -3.96 5.40 -8.37
C SER A 237 -4.53 4.21 -7.60
N ASN A 238 -4.71 3.07 -8.27
CA ASN A 238 -5.17 1.82 -7.65
C ASN A 238 -4.13 0.71 -7.83
N TYR A 239 -3.52 0.28 -6.73
CA TYR A 239 -2.43 -0.70 -6.72
C TYR A 239 -2.11 -1.16 -5.29
N TYR A 240 -1.14 -2.06 -5.16
CA TYR A 240 -0.60 -2.45 -3.87
C TYR A 240 0.93 -2.53 -3.91
N ILE A 241 1.56 -2.38 -2.75
CA ILE A 241 2.99 -2.56 -2.54
C ILE A 241 3.19 -3.73 -1.58
N PRO A 242 3.87 -4.81 -2.00
CA PRO A 242 4.28 -5.86 -1.08
C PRO A 242 5.45 -5.39 -0.19
N VAL A 243 5.38 -5.71 1.09
CA VAL A 243 6.43 -5.45 2.08
C VAL A 243 6.94 -6.78 2.63
N TYR A 244 8.20 -7.06 2.36
CA TYR A 244 8.84 -8.34 2.64
C TYR A 244 9.56 -8.33 3.98
N SER A 245 9.71 -9.53 4.56
CA SER A 245 10.36 -9.75 5.84
C SER A 245 11.78 -9.19 5.89
N ALA A 246 12.18 -8.66 7.05
CA ALA A 246 13.57 -8.31 7.33
C ALA A 246 14.49 -9.55 7.29
N SER A 247 13.93 -10.75 7.49
CA SER A 247 14.63 -12.03 7.40
C SER A 247 14.58 -12.65 5.99
N GLY A 248 15.19 -13.83 5.80
CA GLY A 248 15.12 -14.58 4.53
C GLY A 248 16.12 -14.15 3.43
N GLY A 249 16.90 -13.09 3.65
CA GLY A 249 17.97 -12.66 2.74
C GLY A 249 17.45 -12.35 1.33
N GLY A 250 18.00 -12.99 0.31
CA GLY A 250 17.54 -12.89 -1.08
C GLY A 250 16.32 -13.75 -1.42
N ASN A 251 15.61 -14.33 -0.43
CA ASN A 251 14.31 -14.97 -0.62
C ASN A 251 13.39 -14.73 0.60
N PRO A 252 12.98 -13.47 0.84
CA PRO A 252 12.16 -13.13 1.99
C PRO A 252 10.68 -13.51 1.77
N ASN A 253 9.99 -13.79 2.88
CA ASN A 253 8.54 -13.99 2.85
C ASN A 253 7.80 -12.64 2.75
N LEU A 254 6.62 -12.63 2.14
CA LEU A 254 5.71 -11.49 2.19
C LEU A 254 5.15 -11.34 3.61
N SER A 255 5.41 -10.20 4.26
CA SER A 255 5.01 -9.96 5.65
C SER A 255 3.84 -8.98 5.77
N MET A 256 3.71 -8.03 4.84
CA MET A 256 2.62 -7.05 4.83
C MET A 256 2.30 -6.57 3.41
N VAL A 257 1.07 -6.10 3.17
CA VAL A 257 0.66 -5.45 1.92
C VAL A 257 0.15 -4.04 2.22
N LEU A 258 0.55 -3.06 1.40
CA LEU A 258 0.00 -1.71 1.43
C LEU A 258 -0.93 -1.53 0.23
N TRP A 259 -2.20 -1.23 0.47
CA TRP A 259 -3.20 -1.00 -0.57
C TRP A 259 -3.43 0.48 -0.80
N PHE A 260 -3.54 0.90 -2.05
CA PHE A 260 -3.79 2.28 -2.46
C PHE A 260 -5.02 2.32 -3.34
N PHE A 261 -5.94 3.21 -3.01
CA PHE A 261 -7.21 3.38 -3.71
C PHE A 261 -7.42 4.83 -4.10
N ASP A 262 -7.98 5.02 -5.29
CA ASP A 262 -8.41 6.30 -5.81
C ASP A 262 -9.92 6.42 -5.62
N SER A 263 -10.33 7.27 -4.68
CA SER A 263 -11.74 7.59 -4.45
C SER A 263 -12.31 8.55 -5.49
N ARG A 264 -11.51 9.01 -6.46
CA ARG A 264 -11.92 9.99 -7.48
C ARG A 264 -12.38 11.29 -6.82
N GLY A 265 -13.57 11.77 -7.18
CA GLY A 265 -14.10 13.07 -6.80
C GLY A 265 -13.54 14.19 -7.66
N GLY A 266 -14.03 15.41 -7.41
CA GLY A 266 -13.62 16.58 -8.19
C GLY A 266 -14.22 16.58 -9.58
N ASN A 267 -13.39 16.90 -10.57
CA ASN A 267 -13.79 17.10 -11.96
C ASN A 267 -13.09 16.12 -12.90
N LYS A 268 -13.67 15.89 -14.09
CA LYS A 268 -13.00 15.11 -15.14
C LYS A 268 -12.00 15.96 -15.94
N TYR A 269 -10.98 15.30 -16.48
CA TYR A 269 -10.03 15.94 -17.39
C TYR A 269 -10.64 16.13 -18.78
N GLN A 270 -10.84 17.39 -19.16
CA GLN A 270 -11.35 17.76 -20.48
C GLN A 270 -10.74 19.08 -20.98
N PRO A 271 -9.58 19.03 -21.65
CA PRO A 271 -8.91 20.22 -22.17
C PRO A 271 -9.82 21.06 -23.06
N GLY A 272 -9.91 22.36 -22.75
CA GLY A 272 -10.75 23.32 -23.49
C GLY A 272 -12.25 23.20 -23.21
N GLY A 273 -12.67 22.27 -22.35
CA GLY A 273 -14.03 22.20 -21.80
C GLY A 273 -14.16 22.97 -20.48
N GLU A 274 -15.34 22.87 -19.87
CA GLU A 274 -15.58 23.40 -18.52
C GLU A 274 -15.20 22.38 -17.44
N ASP A 275 -15.29 22.74 -16.16
CA ASP A 275 -15.19 21.73 -15.10
C ASP A 275 -16.52 20.96 -15.00
N GLU A 276 -16.43 19.63 -14.98
CA GLU A 276 -17.59 18.74 -14.85
C GLU A 276 -17.30 17.69 -13.79
N GLY A 277 -18.15 17.64 -12.77
CA GLY A 277 -17.96 16.78 -11.61
C GLY A 277 -18.01 15.28 -11.92
N VAL A 278 -17.27 14.49 -11.15
CA VAL A 278 -17.32 13.02 -11.18
C VAL A 278 -17.73 12.45 -9.82
N GLY A 279 -18.07 11.15 -9.80
CA GLY A 279 -18.32 10.44 -8.55
C GLY A 279 -17.07 10.40 -7.65
N ASP A 280 -17.29 10.43 -6.35
CA ASP A 280 -16.30 10.61 -5.27
C ASP A 280 -16.19 9.35 -4.37
N TRP A 281 -16.26 8.17 -4.97
CA TRP A 281 -16.03 6.90 -4.28
C TRP A 281 -15.13 5.96 -5.07
N VAL A 282 -14.64 4.89 -4.46
CA VAL A 282 -13.90 3.84 -5.16
C VAL A 282 -14.85 3.03 -6.07
N GLY A 283 -14.53 2.96 -7.37
CA GLY A 283 -15.38 2.31 -8.39
C GLY A 283 -15.52 0.78 -8.26
N ASP A 284 -16.60 0.23 -8.81
CA ASP A 284 -16.93 -1.20 -8.72
C ASP A 284 -15.87 -2.12 -9.33
N GLU A 285 -15.24 -1.68 -10.42
CA GLU A 285 -14.15 -2.37 -11.09
C GLU A 285 -12.90 -2.43 -10.22
N VAL A 286 -12.62 -1.36 -9.47
CA VAL A 286 -11.53 -1.32 -8.49
C VAL A 286 -11.83 -2.25 -7.32
N VAL A 287 -13.07 -2.27 -6.82
CA VAL A 287 -13.50 -3.22 -5.77
C VAL A 287 -13.34 -4.67 -6.23
N SER A 288 -13.70 -4.96 -7.48
CA SER A 288 -13.56 -6.28 -8.09
C SER A 288 -12.09 -6.68 -8.23
N TRP A 289 -11.24 -5.76 -8.71
CA TRP A 289 -9.80 -5.95 -8.78
C TRP A 289 -9.20 -6.23 -7.40
N PHE A 290 -9.54 -5.42 -6.40
CA PHE A 290 -9.05 -5.58 -5.03
C PHE A 290 -9.41 -6.95 -4.46
N THR A 291 -10.67 -7.36 -4.62
CA THR A 291 -11.15 -8.67 -4.17
C THR A 291 -10.37 -9.81 -4.83
N LEU A 292 -10.12 -9.72 -6.14
CA LEU A 292 -9.34 -10.73 -6.88
C LEU A 292 -7.87 -10.77 -6.43
N GLN A 293 -7.22 -9.62 -6.29
CA GLN A 293 -5.81 -9.53 -5.87
C GLN A 293 -5.63 -10.01 -4.43
N ARG A 294 -6.49 -9.58 -3.51
CA ARG A 294 -6.49 -10.05 -2.12
C ARG A 294 -6.62 -11.56 -2.04
N ASN A 295 -7.58 -12.15 -2.75
CA ASN A 295 -7.80 -13.59 -2.72
C ASN A 295 -6.64 -14.36 -3.36
N PHE A 296 -6.05 -13.82 -4.42
CA PHE A 296 -4.84 -14.37 -5.03
C PHE A 296 -3.68 -14.38 -4.03
N LEU A 297 -3.37 -13.25 -3.40
CA LEU A 297 -2.29 -13.14 -2.41
C LEU A 297 -2.53 -14.07 -1.21
N LEU A 298 -3.77 -14.16 -0.73
CA LEU A 298 -4.17 -15.10 0.33
C LEU A 298 -3.87 -16.56 -0.07
N SER A 299 -4.21 -16.95 -1.31
CA SER A 299 -3.93 -18.30 -1.82
C SER A 299 -2.44 -18.60 -1.93
N GLN A 300 -1.62 -17.60 -2.26
CA GLN A 300 -0.17 -17.72 -2.31
C GLN A 300 0.46 -17.80 -0.91
N ASN A 301 -0.23 -17.29 0.12
CA ASN A 301 0.21 -17.31 1.51
C ASN A 301 -0.41 -18.47 2.32
N ASN A 302 -0.62 -19.62 1.71
CA ASN A 302 -1.19 -20.82 2.37
C ASN A 302 -2.55 -20.57 3.04
N ASN A 303 -3.37 -19.65 2.49
CA ASN A 303 -4.63 -19.20 3.07
C ASN A 303 -4.51 -18.57 4.46
N ILE A 304 -3.33 -18.06 4.81
CA ILE A 304 -3.12 -17.26 6.01
C ILE A 304 -3.31 -15.78 5.63
N PRO A 305 -4.21 -15.04 6.30
CA PRO A 305 -4.38 -13.61 6.07
C PRO A 305 -3.05 -12.87 6.15
N ILE A 306 -2.79 -12.00 5.18
CA ILE A 306 -1.60 -11.15 5.16
C ILE A 306 -1.96 -9.82 5.82
N PRO A 307 -1.23 -9.37 6.85
CA PRO A 307 -1.41 -8.05 7.44
C PRO A 307 -1.36 -6.97 6.36
N SER A 308 -2.26 -6.01 6.43
CA SER A 308 -2.28 -4.93 5.45
C SER A 308 -2.74 -3.60 6.00
N LEU A 309 -2.31 -2.54 5.34
CA LEU A 309 -2.78 -1.16 5.53
C LEU A 309 -3.39 -0.68 4.21
N ALA A 310 -4.35 0.24 4.28
CA ALA A 310 -4.95 0.86 3.09
C ALA A 310 -4.91 2.38 3.17
N PHE A 311 -4.75 3.02 2.01
CA PHE A 311 -4.73 4.47 1.85
C PHE A 311 -5.77 4.86 0.79
N VAL A 312 -6.67 5.77 1.15
CA VAL A 312 -7.71 6.31 0.27
C VAL A 312 -7.99 7.73 0.71
N HIS A 313 -8.06 8.67 -0.21
CA HIS A 313 -8.13 10.09 0.15
C HIS A 313 -9.43 10.45 0.89
N ILE A 314 -10.59 10.21 0.26
CA ILE A 314 -11.90 10.49 0.85
C ILE A 314 -12.29 9.34 1.81
N PRO A 315 -12.68 9.62 3.05
CA PRO A 315 -12.93 8.59 4.05
C PRO A 315 -14.20 7.75 3.77
N PRO A 316 -14.23 6.47 4.17
CA PRO A 316 -15.43 5.63 4.09
C PRO A 316 -16.58 6.16 4.97
N SER A 317 -17.83 5.92 4.55
CA SER A 317 -19.06 6.45 5.19
C SER A 317 -19.25 6.07 6.66
N VAL A 318 -18.66 4.95 7.10
CA VAL A 318 -18.71 4.50 8.50
C VAL A 318 -18.05 5.49 9.46
N THR A 319 -17.09 6.29 9.00
CA THR A 319 -16.37 7.28 9.82
C THR A 319 -17.29 8.41 10.29
N ALA A 320 -18.09 9.00 9.39
CA ALA A 320 -19.10 9.99 9.73
C ALA A 320 -20.19 9.41 10.65
N ALA A 321 -20.57 8.14 10.46
CA ALA A 321 -21.51 7.47 11.36
C ALA A 321 -20.95 7.27 12.77
N PHE A 322 -19.66 6.93 12.90
CA PHE A 322 -18.98 6.88 14.20
C PHE A 322 -18.91 8.26 14.84
N GLN A 323 -18.53 9.31 14.11
CA GLN A 323 -18.51 10.67 14.64
C GLN A 323 -19.90 11.09 15.16
N LYS A 324 -20.98 10.78 14.42
CA LYS A 324 -22.37 11.09 14.81
C LYS A 324 -22.89 10.23 15.96
N SER A 325 -22.32 9.05 16.19
CA SER A 325 -22.77 8.13 17.25
C SER A 325 -22.49 8.63 18.67
N GLY A 326 -21.56 9.58 18.83
CA GLY A 326 -21.11 10.06 20.14
C GLY A 326 -20.22 9.07 20.90
N LEU A 327 -19.79 7.97 20.26
CA LEU A 327 -18.87 6.98 20.86
C LEU A 327 -17.46 7.54 21.08
N ARG A 328 -17.07 8.55 20.28
CA ARG A 328 -15.75 9.17 20.35
C ARG A 328 -15.61 10.03 21.61
N THR A 329 -14.48 9.89 22.31
CA THR A 329 -14.03 10.88 23.31
C THR A 329 -12.63 11.40 22.98
N GLU A 330 -12.28 12.57 23.51
CA GLU A 330 -10.93 13.14 23.32
C GLU A 330 -9.84 12.31 24.00
N ALA A 331 -10.18 11.57 25.06
CA ALA A 331 -9.24 10.73 25.79
C ALA A 331 -8.99 9.40 25.08
N THR A 332 -10.01 8.80 24.47
CA THR A 332 -9.93 7.47 23.84
C THR A 332 -9.61 7.50 22.34
N GLU A 333 -9.95 8.61 21.67
CA GLU A 333 -9.64 8.85 20.26
C GLU A 333 -9.05 10.26 20.08
N PRO A 334 -7.81 10.48 20.58
CA PRO A 334 -7.16 11.79 20.55
C PRO A 334 -6.98 12.29 19.12
N GLY A 335 -7.31 13.56 18.90
CA GLY A 335 -7.13 14.25 17.62
C GLY A 335 -8.05 15.47 17.49
N LEU A 336 -7.81 16.28 16.47
CA LEU A 336 -8.72 17.31 15.98
C LEU A 336 -10.02 16.65 15.51
N ASN A 337 -11.15 17.23 15.91
CA ASN A 337 -12.49 16.82 15.51
C ASN A 337 -13.36 18.06 15.27
N GLU A 338 -12.87 18.99 14.45
CA GLU A 338 -13.31 20.38 14.41
C GLU A 338 -14.18 20.70 13.18
N GLU A 339 -14.69 19.67 12.53
CA GLU A 339 -15.65 19.75 11.43
C GLU A 339 -16.49 18.48 11.28
N THR A 340 -17.45 18.51 10.37
CA THR A 340 -18.21 17.31 10.00
C THR A 340 -17.45 16.57 8.91
N ILE A 341 -17.30 15.26 9.06
CA ILE A 341 -16.61 14.43 8.07
C ILE A 341 -17.42 14.37 6.78
N ASN A 342 -16.78 14.70 5.66
CA ASN A 342 -17.30 14.49 4.30
C ASN A 342 -16.79 13.13 3.81
N THR A 343 -17.71 12.27 3.34
CA THR A 343 -17.39 10.86 3.05
C THR A 343 -17.62 10.51 1.59
N GLN A 344 -17.05 9.38 1.16
CA GLN A 344 -17.28 8.86 -0.17
C GLN A 344 -18.78 8.71 -0.48
N ALA A 345 -19.16 9.07 -1.71
CA ALA A 345 -20.52 8.99 -2.21
C ALA A 345 -21.53 9.73 -1.32
N GLU A 346 -21.18 10.93 -0.84
CA GLU A 346 -22.07 11.70 0.02
C GLU A 346 -23.41 11.98 -0.67
N GLY A 347 -24.52 11.79 0.06
CA GLY A 347 -25.87 11.94 -0.48
C GLY A 347 -26.32 10.82 -1.43
N ILE A 348 -25.45 9.86 -1.76
CA ILE A 348 -25.77 8.72 -2.62
C ILE A 348 -25.99 7.48 -1.76
N LYS A 349 -27.23 7.01 -1.71
CA LYS A 349 -27.60 5.85 -0.88
C LYS A 349 -26.85 4.59 -1.32
N GLY A 350 -25.92 4.15 -0.47
CA GLY A 350 -25.14 2.94 -0.66
C GLY A 350 -24.01 3.03 -1.67
N GLY A 351 -23.57 4.23 -2.02
CA GLY A 351 -22.55 4.44 -3.05
C GLY A 351 -21.18 3.82 -2.70
N ASP A 352 -20.73 3.92 -1.44
CA ASP A 352 -19.45 3.33 -1.00
C ASP A 352 -19.59 1.93 -0.37
N HIS A 353 -20.82 1.40 -0.24
CA HIS A 353 -21.07 0.17 0.51
C HIS A 353 -20.29 -1.04 -0.01
N LYS A 354 -20.09 -1.14 -1.33
CA LYS A 354 -19.33 -2.25 -1.93
C LYS A 354 -17.85 -2.16 -1.56
N PHE A 355 -17.29 -0.96 -1.58
CA PHE A 355 -15.91 -0.73 -1.16
C PHE A 355 -15.75 -1.00 0.34
N LEU A 356 -16.62 -0.44 1.18
CA LEU A 356 -16.62 -0.69 2.62
C LEU A 356 -16.77 -2.19 2.94
N GLN A 357 -17.65 -2.90 2.24
CA GLN A 357 -17.81 -4.35 2.40
C GLN A 357 -16.52 -5.10 2.03
N ALA A 358 -15.86 -4.71 0.94
CA ALA A 358 -14.59 -5.33 0.56
C ALA A 358 -13.50 -5.10 1.62
N LEU A 359 -13.45 -3.93 2.25
CA LEU A 359 -12.55 -3.67 3.38
C LEU A 359 -12.90 -4.57 4.59
N ILE A 360 -14.18 -4.62 4.98
CA ILE A 360 -14.73 -5.48 6.05
C ILE A 360 -14.38 -6.95 5.87
N ASP A 361 -14.43 -7.44 4.63
CA ASP A 361 -14.15 -8.85 4.27
C ASP A 361 -12.65 -9.17 4.23
N THR A 362 -11.77 -8.17 4.37
CA THR A 362 -10.31 -8.37 4.36
C THR A 362 -9.80 -8.62 5.78
N GLU A 363 -9.73 -9.89 6.18
CA GLU A 363 -9.36 -10.27 7.56
C GLU A 363 -7.99 -9.71 8.02
N GLY A 364 -7.03 -9.58 7.12
CA GLY A 364 -5.70 -9.04 7.42
C GLY A 364 -5.60 -7.51 7.43
N LEU A 365 -6.67 -6.78 7.08
CA LEU A 365 -6.65 -5.32 6.99
C LEU A 365 -6.76 -4.68 8.37
N MET A 366 -5.64 -4.12 8.83
CA MET A 366 -5.52 -3.56 10.18
C MET A 366 -5.99 -2.12 10.25
N ALA A 367 -5.68 -1.30 9.26
CA ALA A 367 -6.06 0.12 9.25
C ALA A 367 -6.25 0.69 7.85
N VAL A 368 -7.12 1.69 7.75
CA VAL A 368 -7.37 2.52 6.56
C VAL A 368 -7.06 3.98 6.92
N PHE A 369 -6.33 4.68 6.06
CA PHE A 369 -5.90 6.07 6.27
C PHE A 369 -6.48 7.00 5.20
N SER A 370 -7.06 8.12 5.64
CA SER A 370 -7.73 9.12 4.80
C SER A 370 -7.30 10.56 5.13
N GLY A 371 -7.44 11.47 4.18
CA GLY A 371 -7.22 12.91 4.36
C GLY A 371 -8.55 13.65 4.26
N HIS A 372 -8.63 14.61 3.33
CA HIS A 372 -9.84 15.28 2.84
C HIS A 372 -10.48 16.30 3.79
N ASP A 373 -10.70 15.91 5.06
CA ASP A 373 -11.21 16.80 6.09
C ASP A 373 -10.02 17.40 6.87
N HIS A 374 -9.73 18.68 6.63
CA HIS A 374 -8.45 19.29 7.04
C HIS A 374 -8.32 19.62 8.53
N ARG A 375 -9.36 19.36 9.32
CA ARG A 375 -9.47 19.59 10.75
C ARG A 375 -9.92 18.35 11.50
N ILE A 376 -9.75 17.17 10.88
CA ILE A 376 -9.93 15.85 11.49
C ILE A 376 -8.61 15.08 11.42
N ASP A 377 -8.13 14.52 12.54
CA ASP A 377 -6.92 13.68 12.52
C ASP A 377 -6.87 12.58 13.60
N TRP A 378 -8.03 12.14 14.12
CA TRP A 378 -8.12 11.00 15.03
C TRP A 378 -8.27 9.66 14.28
N CYS A 379 -8.23 8.56 15.04
CA CYS A 379 -8.58 7.22 14.56
C CYS A 379 -9.81 6.66 15.29
N MET A 380 -10.53 5.74 14.66
CA MET A 380 -11.60 4.94 15.29
C MET A 380 -11.28 3.46 15.21
N LYS A 381 -11.79 2.70 16.18
CA LYS A 381 -11.83 1.24 16.11
C LYS A 381 -13.17 0.77 15.58
N TYR A 382 -13.15 -0.01 14.51
CA TYR A 382 -14.33 -0.64 13.95
C TYR A 382 -14.27 -2.15 14.16
N SER A 383 -15.12 -2.69 15.03
CA SER A 383 -15.04 -4.10 15.42
C SER A 383 -16.38 -4.63 15.92
N ARG A 384 -16.47 -5.94 16.20
CA ARG A 384 -17.66 -6.53 16.84
C ARG A 384 -17.89 -6.02 18.26
N THR A 385 -16.83 -5.63 18.97
CA THR A 385 -16.91 -5.07 20.32
C THR A 385 -17.14 -3.56 20.32
N HIS A 386 -16.91 -2.89 19.18
CA HIS A 386 -17.17 -1.48 18.94
C HIS A 386 -18.06 -1.33 17.69
N PRO A 387 -19.33 -1.79 17.76
CA PRO A 387 -20.21 -1.81 16.59
C PRO A 387 -20.73 -0.41 16.25
N ILE A 388 -20.94 -0.16 14.96
CA ILE A 388 -21.66 1.02 14.47
C ILE A 388 -23.07 0.56 14.09
N PRO A 389 -24.15 1.06 14.74
CA PRO A 389 -25.51 0.49 14.64
C PRO A 389 -26.08 0.25 13.23
N THR A 390 -25.54 0.91 12.20
CA THR A 390 -26.00 0.81 10.80
C THR A 390 -25.09 -0.01 9.88
N PHE A 391 -23.95 -0.51 10.36
CA PHE A 391 -22.96 -1.20 9.53
C PHE A 391 -22.54 -2.54 10.12
N GLN A 392 -22.24 -3.52 9.25
CA GLN A 392 -21.79 -4.84 9.68
C GLN A 392 -20.34 -4.81 10.15
N PRO A 393 -20.02 -5.28 11.36
CA PRO A 393 -18.65 -5.22 11.86
C PRO A 393 -17.67 -6.05 10.99
N PRO A 394 -16.38 -5.68 10.95
CA PRO A 394 -15.35 -6.41 10.21
C PRO A 394 -15.33 -7.92 10.52
N VAL A 395 -14.93 -8.72 9.53
CA VAL A 395 -14.76 -10.17 9.71
C VAL A 395 -13.57 -10.48 10.61
N ALA A 396 -12.55 -9.61 10.58
CA ALA A 396 -11.37 -9.68 11.42
C ALA A 396 -11.73 -9.69 12.91
N LYS A 397 -11.16 -10.64 13.67
CA LYS A 397 -11.42 -10.78 15.11
C LYS A 397 -11.05 -9.53 15.90
N ASN A 398 -9.93 -8.89 15.53
CA ASN A 398 -9.45 -7.68 16.19
C ASN A 398 -10.08 -6.40 15.64
N GLY A 399 -10.93 -6.51 14.60
CA GLY A 399 -11.49 -5.37 13.87
C GLY A 399 -10.50 -4.73 12.91
N MET A 400 -10.85 -3.52 12.48
CA MET A 400 -10.06 -2.65 11.61
C MET A 400 -10.12 -1.24 12.17
N HIS A 401 -9.05 -0.46 12.00
CA HIS A 401 -9.03 0.95 12.36
C HIS A 401 -9.25 1.84 11.14
N LEU A 402 -9.89 2.98 11.33
CA LEU A 402 -9.98 4.02 10.31
C LEU A 402 -9.39 5.30 10.89
N CYS A 403 -8.43 5.90 10.19
CA CYS A 403 -7.60 6.98 10.69
C CYS A 403 -7.58 8.14 9.71
N PHE A 404 -7.59 9.36 10.24
CA PHE A 404 -7.43 10.58 9.47
C PHE A 404 -5.99 11.08 9.53
N ASN A 405 -5.46 11.60 8.43
CA ASN A 405 -4.15 12.21 8.36
C ASN A 405 -4.25 13.70 8.73
N ARG A 406 -3.15 14.25 9.24
CA ARG A 406 -3.05 15.70 9.47
C ARG A 406 -2.91 16.42 8.13
N HIS A 407 -3.71 17.46 7.92
CA HIS A 407 -3.56 18.42 6.84
C HIS A 407 -2.15 19.04 6.83
N THR A 408 -1.42 18.84 5.73
CA THR A 408 -0.03 19.26 5.58
C THR A 408 0.11 20.66 4.99
N GLY A 409 -0.79 21.05 4.08
CA GLY A 409 -0.66 22.23 3.24
C GLY A 409 -0.87 23.56 3.94
N TYR A 410 -0.17 24.61 3.51
CA TYR A 410 -0.63 26.00 3.65
C TYR A 410 -1.62 26.40 2.52
N GLY A 411 -1.82 25.51 1.55
CA GLY A 411 -2.99 25.44 0.66
C GLY A 411 -4.21 24.84 1.37
N GLY A 412 -5.39 24.86 0.75
CA GLY A 412 -6.60 24.25 1.32
C GLY A 412 -7.09 25.01 2.56
N TYR A 413 -8.11 24.53 3.27
CA TYR A 413 -8.64 25.19 4.47
C TYR A 413 -8.13 24.58 5.78
N SER A 414 -7.52 25.34 6.68
CA SER A 414 -7.33 24.99 8.10
C SER A 414 -6.54 26.11 8.76
N ASP A 415 -6.73 26.35 10.05
CA ASP A 415 -5.87 27.26 10.83
C ASP A 415 -5.00 26.53 11.84
N TYR A 416 -5.20 25.22 12.04
CA TYR A 416 -4.42 24.38 12.94
C TYR A 416 -2.99 24.14 12.44
N GLU A 417 -2.06 23.92 13.35
CA GLU A 417 -0.68 23.65 13.03
C GLU A 417 -0.53 22.50 12.02
N ARG A 418 0.35 22.68 11.03
CA ARG A 418 0.53 21.71 9.94
C ARG A 418 1.39 20.54 10.37
N GLY A 419 1.26 19.42 9.68
CA GLY A 419 2.05 18.24 9.99
C GLY A 419 1.79 17.08 9.04
N GLY A 420 2.31 15.91 9.42
CA GLY A 420 2.06 14.65 8.76
C GLY A 420 1.83 13.53 9.78
N ARG A 421 1.18 12.45 9.34
CA ARG A 421 1.02 11.25 10.18
C ARG A 421 2.23 10.35 9.99
N HIS A 422 2.81 9.88 11.09
CA HIS A 422 3.89 8.90 11.07
C HIS A 422 3.38 7.57 11.64
N ILE A 423 3.67 6.47 10.94
CA ILE A 423 3.20 5.12 11.27
C ILE A 423 4.41 4.21 11.37
N VAL A 424 4.49 3.43 12.45
CA VAL A 424 5.55 2.45 12.68
C VAL A 424 4.94 1.07 12.84
N VAL A 425 5.37 0.15 11.99
CA VAL A 425 5.01 -1.27 12.04
C VAL A 425 6.22 -2.07 12.50
N ASP A 426 6.09 -2.82 13.57
CA ASP A 426 7.10 -3.81 13.99
C ASP A 426 6.74 -5.19 13.39
N GLU A 427 7.67 -5.80 12.66
CA GLU A 427 7.43 -7.11 12.04
C GLU A 427 7.08 -8.19 13.07
N ASP A 428 7.66 -8.15 14.27
CA ASP A 428 7.44 -9.18 15.29
C ASP A 428 6.03 -9.10 15.89
N ASP A 429 5.44 -7.91 15.91
CA ASP A 429 4.06 -7.68 16.35
C ASP A 429 3.04 -8.25 15.33
N LEU A 430 3.35 -8.16 14.03
CA LEU A 430 2.53 -8.75 12.97
C LEU A 430 2.44 -10.28 13.13
N ILE A 431 3.60 -10.93 13.34
CA ILE A 431 3.70 -12.38 13.48
C ILE A 431 2.92 -12.87 14.71
N THR A 432 3.01 -12.12 15.82
CA THR A 432 2.33 -12.46 17.07
C THR A 432 0.80 -12.35 16.94
N SER A 433 0.31 -11.27 16.30
CA SER A 433 -1.12 -11.05 16.03
C SER A 433 -1.72 -12.14 15.11
N LEU A 434 -0.99 -12.55 14.08
CA LEU A 434 -1.41 -13.63 13.17
C LEU A 434 -1.45 -15.00 13.87
N HIS A 435 -0.43 -15.35 14.66
CA HIS A 435 -0.38 -16.63 15.38
C HIS A 435 -1.48 -16.75 16.44
N ALA A 436 -1.81 -15.66 17.14
CA ALA A 436 -2.96 -15.63 18.04
C ALA A 436 -4.28 -15.86 17.31
N SER A 437 -4.38 -15.37 16.06
CA SER A 437 -5.59 -15.48 15.24
C SER A 437 -5.72 -16.84 14.53
N HIS A 438 -4.59 -17.47 14.18
CA HIS A 438 -4.43 -18.71 13.41
C HIS A 438 -3.33 -19.61 14.00
N PRO A 439 -3.62 -20.42 15.03
CA PRO A 439 -2.63 -21.32 15.62
C PRO A 439 -2.18 -22.37 14.59
N ARG A 440 -0.89 -22.39 14.22
CA ARG A 440 -0.34 -23.54 13.47
C ARG A 440 -0.35 -24.78 14.36
N GLN A 441 -0.67 -25.94 13.79
CA GLN A 441 -0.25 -27.22 14.39
C GLN A 441 1.29 -27.27 14.30
N GLN A 442 1.97 -26.99 15.41
CA GLN A 442 3.42 -27.20 15.49
C GLN A 442 3.74 -28.69 15.37
N PRO A 443 4.74 -29.10 14.57
CA PRO A 443 5.33 -30.42 14.73
C PRO A 443 5.99 -30.51 16.12
N PRO A 444 5.89 -31.67 16.81
CA PRO A 444 6.42 -31.80 18.16
C PRO A 444 7.96 -31.77 18.11
N GLY A 445 8.57 -30.70 18.64
CA GLY A 445 10.03 -30.69 18.82
C GLY A 445 10.73 -29.36 19.09
N GLU A 446 10.17 -28.21 18.74
CA GLU A 446 10.87 -26.93 18.96
C GLU A 446 10.38 -26.20 20.21
N THR A 447 11.12 -26.36 21.30
CA THR A 447 10.96 -25.57 22.52
C THR A 447 11.50 -24.17 22.28
N GLN A 448 10.68 -23.23 21.80
CA GLN A 448 11.06 -21.82 21.78
C GLN A 448 10.92 -21.23 23.19
N GLN A 449 12.05 -21.09 23.88
CA GLN A 449 12.19 -20.06 24.91
C GLN A 449 12.23 -18.68 24.23
N ARG A 450 11.08 -18.18 23.76
CA ARG A 450 10.91 -16.75 23.53
C ARG A 450 10.35 -16.19 24.83
N LYS A 451 11.15 -15.36 25.51
CA LYS A 451 10.65 -14.49 26.58
C LYS A 451 9.46 -13.72 26.00
N GLU A 452 8.27 -13.99 26.53
CA GLU A 452 7.17 -13.03 26.45
C GLU A 452 7.72 -11.72 26.98
N LYS A 453 7.89 -10.74 26.09
CA LYS A 453 8.10 -9.36 26.51
C LYS A 453 6.78 -8.94 27.17
N GLU A 454 6.70 -9.09 28.48
CA GLU A 454 5.69 -8.41 29.27
C GLU A 454 5.84 -6.89 29.00
N GLY A 455 4.84 -6.28 28.37
CA GLY A 455 4.71 -4.82 28.29
C GLY A 455 4.69 -4.13 26.91
N GLY A 456 4.26 -4.79 25.83
CA GLY A 456 4.00 -4.10 24.55
C GLY A 456 3.02 -4.89 23.69
N GLY A 457 1.73 -4.59 23.78
CA GLY A 457 0.69 -5.30 23.03
C GLY A 457 0.78 -5.00 21.53
N GLY A 458 1.03 -6.04 20.73
CA GLY A 458 1.28 -5.95 19.29
C GLY A 458 0.23 -5.16 18.51
N GLY A 459 0.60 -3.94 18.13
CA GLY A 459 -0.25 -2.98 17.45
C GLY A 459 0.54 -1.86 16.77
N LEU A 460 -0.11 -1.18 15.83
CA LEU A 460 0.52 -0.13 15.02
C LEU A 460 0.79 1.10 15.90
N GLN A 461 2.05 1.51 16.04
CA GLN A 461 2.38 2.77 16.70
C GLN A 461 2.24 3.91 15.70
N MET A 462 1.63 5.01 16.10
CA MET A 462 1.51 6.17 15.22
C MET A 462 1.31 7.47 15.97
N TRP A 463 1.66 8.56 15.31
CA TRP A 463 1.47 9.91 15.82
C TRP A 463 1.36 10.92 14.68
N ILE A 464 0.97 12.14 15.02
CA ILE A 464 1.10 13.31 14.14
C ILE A 464 2.39 14.05 14.49
N ARG A 465 3.30 14.17 13.52
CA ARG A 465 4.45 15.07 13.63
C ARG A 465 4.07 16.44 13.10
N LEU A 466 4.15 17.44 13.97
CA LEU A 466 3.83 18.83 13.62
C LEU A 466 5.04 19.59 13.08
N GLU A 467 4.80 20.69 12.37
CA GLU A 467 5.82 21.55 11.78
C GLU A 467 6.70 22.28 12.81
N SER A 468 6.28 22.39 14.08
CA SER A 468 7.14 22.80 15.20
C SER A 468 8.11 21.72 15.67
N GLY A 469 7.94 20.48 15.19
CA GLY A 469 8.66 19.32 15.68
C GLY A 469 7.99 18.64 16.88
N HIS A 470 6.85 19.12 17.38
CA HIS A 470 6.11 18.42 18.45
C HIS A 470 5.36 17.19 17.92
N VAL A 471 5.13 16.21 18.82
CA VAL A 471 4.27 15.06 18.58
C VAL A 471 2.88 15.37 19.10
N SER A 472 1.86 15.03 18.31
CA SER A 472 0.46 15.15 18.68
C SER A 472 -0.27 13.83 18.44
N GLY A 473 -1.17 13.42 19.34
CA GLY A 473 -1.96 12.19 19.18
C GLY A 473 -1.11 10.92 19.03
N ASN A 474 -0.15 10.70 19.93
CA ASN A 474 0.64 9.47 19.97
C ASN A 474 -0.22 8.30 20.48
N VAL A 475 -0.51 7.34 19.59
CA VAL A 475 -1.43 6.24 19.85
C VAL A 475 -0.88 4.90 19.38
N SER A 476 -1.38 3.84 20.02
CA SER A 476 -1.10 2.45 19.67
C SER A 476 -2.39 1.77 19.23
N LEU A 477 -2.52 1.45 17.94
CA LEU A 477 -3.70 0.76 17.42
C LEU A 477 -3.58 -0.75 17.67
N ASN A 478 -4.13 -1.18 18.80
CA ASN A 478 -4.15 -2.57 19.25
C ASN A 478 -5.56 -2.98 19.72
N ALA A 479 -5.64 -4.06 20.49
CA ALA A 479 -6.90 -4.55 21.04
C ALA A 479 -7.60 -3.57 22.01
N SER A 480 -6.87 -2.66 22.67
CA SER A 480 -7.39 -1.74 23.69
C SER A 480 -7.61 -0.30 23.20
N TYR A 481 -7.17 0.07 22.00
CA TYR A 481 -7.52 1.36 21.40
C TYR A 481 -9.03 1.60 21.37
N GLY A 482 -9.46 2.81 21.74
CA GLY A 482 -10.87 3.18 21.98
C GLY A 482 -11.34 2.93 23.42
N VAL A 483 -10.48 2.33 24.26
CA VAL A 483 -10.67 2.18 25.71
C VAL A 483 -9.48 2.76 26.47
N ASP A 484 -8.28 2.65 25.91
CA ASP A 484 -7.07 3.30 26.43
C ASP A 484 -7.25 4.82 26.48
N GLU A 485 -6.73 5.45 27.55
CA GLU A 485 -6.67 6.90 27.67
C GLU A 485 -5.34 7.43 27.15
N TYR A 486 -5.41 8.49 26.35
CA TYR A 486 -4.27 9.15 25.71
C TYR A 486 -4.13 10.60 26.17
N GLU A 487 -2.94 11.15 25.95
CA GLU A 487 -2.64 12.54 26.26
C GLU A 487 -3.48 13.52 25.41
N VAL A 488 -3.75 14.68 26.00
CA VAL A 488 -4.49 15.76 25.32
C VAL A 488 -3.69 16.25 24.11
N VAL A 489 -4.37 16.32 22.98
CA VAL A 489 -3.79 16.74 21.70
C VAL A 489 -3.67 18.26 21.64
N GLY A 490 -2.47 18.73 21.26
CA GLY A 490 -2.23 20.15 21.01
C GLY A 490 -3.07 20.68 19.85
N ARG A 491 -3.77 21.80 20.08
CA ARG A 491 -4.63 22.49 19.08
C ARG A 491 -4.05 23.84 18.67
N GLY A 492 -2.73 23.91 18.61
CA GLY A 492 -2.01 25.10 18.15
C GLY A 492 -2.48 25.50 16.75
N LYS A 493 -2.54 26.82 16.50
CA LYS A 493 -2.90 27.40 15.21
C LYS A 493 -1.70 28.16 14.65
N THR A 494 -1.47 28.06 13.34
CA THR A 494 -0.29 28.68 12.68
C THR A 494 -0.65 29.75 11.66
N PHE A 495 -1.91 30.20 11.60
CA PHE A 495 -2.35 31.08 10.52
C PHE A 495 -1.73 32.48 10.49
N LEU A 496 -1.40 32.91 9.27
CA LEU A 496 -0.82 34.19 8.88
C LEU A 496 -1.95 35.20 8.60
N GLY A 497 -2.18 36.16 9.49
CA GLY A 497 -3.23 37.18 9.26
C GLY A 497 -3.38 38.23 10.36
N GLY A 498 -2.36 39.04 10.60
CA GLY A 498 -2.49 40.41 11.11
C GLY A 498 -2.88 40.62 12.58
N GLY A 499 -1.88 40.61 13.48
CA GLY A 499 -1.93 41.33 14.75
C GLY A 499 -1.84 40.47 16.01
N GLY A 500 -0.73 40.60 16.72
CA GLY A 500 -0.59 40.20 18.13
C GLY A 500 -0.53 38.70 18.37
N VAL A 501 0.68 38.14 18.39
CA VAL A 501 0.91 36.90 19.12
C VAL A 501 0.74 37.23 20.61
N GLU A 502 -0.38 36.87 21.18
CA GLU A 502 -0.51 36.72 22.63
C GLU A 502 -0.15 35.26 22.95
N VAL A 503 1.11 35.04 23.32
CA VAL A 503 1.52 33.74 23.87
C VAL A 503 1.01 33.72 25.31
N ASP A 504 -0.02 32.93 25.58
CA ASP A 504 -0.38 32.57 26.95
C ASP A 504 0.63 31.55 27.48
N LEU A 505 1.72 32.06 28.05
CA LEU A 505 2.66 31.27 28.84
C LEU A 505 2.14 31.15 30.27
N SER A 506 1.18 30.26 30.47
CA SER A 506 0.77 29.81 31.81
C SER A 506 0.83 28.29 31.94
N SER A 507 2.03 27.73 31.84
CA SER A 507 2.39 26.58 32.69
C SER A 507 3.89 26.54 32.93
N SER A 508 4.24 26.64 34.20
CA SER A 508 5.59 26.61 34.73
C SER A 508 6.08 25.16 34.83
N SER A 509 7.29 24.88 34.33
CA SER A 509 8.22 24.06 35.10
C SER A 509 9.68 24.43 34.78
N SER A 510 10.43 24.48 35.86
CA SER A 510 11.81 24.93 36.03
C SER A 510 12.84 24.05 35.33
N LEU A 511 13.87 24.66 34.75
CA LEU A 511 15.28 24.20 34.83
C LEU A 511 16.25 25.36 34.53
N ALA A 512 17.37 25.37 35.25
CA ALA A 512 18.29 26.50 35.48
C ALA A 512 19.26 26.79 34.29
N PRO A 513 19.94 27.97 34.28
CA PRO A 513 20.61 28.52 33.10
C PRO A 513 22.14 28.34 33.11
N SER A 514 22.77 28.38 31.92
CA SER A 514 24.16 28.83 31.65
C SER A 514 24.51 28.70 30.15
N PRO A 515 25.51 29.43 29.61
CA PRO A 515 25.61 30.89 29.58
C PRO A 515 25.79 31.44 28.15
N SER A 516 25.49 32.72 28.05
CA SER A 516 25.65 33.65 26.93
C SER A 516 27.02 33.62 26.21
N TYR A 517 26.97 33.69 24.87
CA TYR A 517 28.02 34.31 24.05
C TYR A 517 27.48 35.54 23.34
N ILE A 518 28.15 36.67 23.57
CA ILE A 518 27.97 37.97 22.92
C ILE A 518 28.88 37.99 21.67
N SER A 519 28.35 38.43 20.52
CA SER A 519 29.13 39.16 19.52
C SER A 519 28.24 39.95 18.55
N SER A 520 28.11 41.24 18.89
CA SER A 520 27.96 42.46 18.07
C SER A 520 27.84 42.42 16.53
N SER A 521 26.72 42.99 16.05
CA SER A 521 26.54 44.17 15.16
C SER A 521 27.17 44.27 13.76
N ALA A 522 26.30 44.47 12.75
CA ALA A 522 26.18 45.64 11.86
C ALA A 522 25.06 45.30 10.83
N GLY A 523 24.03 46.10 10.51
CA GLY A 523 23.87 47.54 10.55
C GLY A 523 23.73 48.06 9.11
N TYR A 524 22.52 48.03 8.51
CA TYR A 524 22.14 48.96 7.45
C TYR A 524 20.62 49.11 7.37
N ALA A 525 20.15 50.29 7.76
CA ALA A 525 18.78 50.75 7.60
C ALA A 525 18.71 51.66 6.36
N SER A 526 17.64 51.52 5.57
CA SER A 526 17.17 52.60 4.70
C SER A 526 15.68 52.80 4.94
N ARG A 527 15.35 54.01 5.40
CA ARG A 527 14.01 54.56 5.55
C ARG A 527 13.54 55.10 4.21
N VAL A 528 12.30 54.79 3.83
CA VAL A 528 11.45 55.72 3.09
C VAL A 528 10.11 55.81 3.82
N SER A 529 9.63 57.03 3.99
CA SER A 529 8.50 57.41 4.82
C SER A 529 7.42 58.12 4.01
N ARG A 530 6.16 57.94 4.46
CA ARG A 530 4.96 58.81 4.28
C ARG A 530 4.27 58.75 2.90
N SER A 531 2.94 58.78 2.76
CA SER A 531 1.84 59.06 3.69
C SER A 531 0.44 58.81 3.07
N ARG A 532 -0.55 58.57 3.95
CA ARG A 532 -1.97 59.05 3.96
C ARG A 532 -2.98 58.46 2.95
N SER A 533 -4.04 57.80 3.45
CA SER A 533 -5.43 58.33 3.67
C SER A 533 -6.29 58.17 2.41
N SER A 534 -7.51 57.61 2.37
CA SER A 534 -8.67 57.66 3.26
C SER A 534 -9.76 56.68 2.79
N THR A 535 -10.56 56.16 3.72
CA THR A 535 -11.91 55.58 3.55
C THR A 535 -12.92 56.63 3.06
N PRO A 536 -14.04 56.23 2.40
CA PRO A 536 -15.31 56.11 3.15
C PRO A 536 -16.30 55.03 2.63
N THR A 537 -17.17 54.58 3.53
CA THR A 537 -18.48 53.92 3.33
C THR A 537 -19.55 54.76 4.04
N PRO A 538 -20.88 54.52 3.90
CA PRO A 538 -21.73 54.08 2.79
C PRO A 538 -22.93 55.08 2.59
N PRO A 539 -24.04 54.71 1.90
CA PRO A 539 -25.21 54.32 2.71
C PRO A 539 -26.15 53.24 2.12
N THR A 540 -26.97 52.73 3.03
CA THR A 540 -28.11 51.80 3.01
C THR A 540 -29.33 52.29 2.21
N THR A 541 -30.11 51.39 1.56
CA THR A 541 -31.58 51.24 1.77
C THR A 541 -32.26 50.09 0.96
N THR A 542 -32.98 49.22 1.70
CA THR A 542 -34.32 48.58 1.46
C THR A 542 -34.70 47.75 0.21
N THR A 543 -35.07 46.48 0.50
CA THR A 543 -36.25 45.67 0.07
C THR A 543 -36.83 45.81 -1.34
N THR A 544 -37.11 44.67 -2.02
CA THR A 544 -38.48 44.14 -2.30
C THR A 544 -38.40 42.76 -3.00
N THR A 545 -39.30 41.87 -2.61
CA THR A 545 -39.63 40.53 -3.16
C THR A 545 -40.48 40.64 -4.44
N THR A 546 -40.23 39.82 -5.47
CA THR A 546 -41.33 39.22 -6.28
C THR A 546 -40.85 38.06 -7.17
N THR A 547 -41.72 37.06 -7.20
CA THR A 547 -41.80 35.84 -8.02
C THR A 547 -42.05 36.15 -9.51
N THR A 548 -41.74 35.21 -10.42
CA THR A 548 -42.67 34.42 -11.30
C THR A 548 -42.09 34.10 -12.71
N THR A 549 -42.19 32.81 -13.08
CA THR A 549 -42.47 32.21 -14.43
C THR A 549 -41.53 32.33 -15.65
N SER A 550 -40.95 31.17 -16.00
CA SER A 550 -40.97 30.42 -17.29
C SER A 550 -41.33 31.09 -18.63
N ALA A 551 -40.46 30.90 -19.64
CA ALA A 551 -40.75 30.63 -21.06
C ALA A 551 -39.43 30.21 -21.77
N THR A 552 -39.24 28.94 -22.18
CA THR A 552 -39.37 28.42 -23.56
C THR A 552 -38.72 29.26 -24.67
N GLY A 553 -37.72 28.70 -25.35
CA GLY A 553 -37.20 29.19 -26.62
C GLY A 553 -36.05 28.34 -27.18
N THR A 554 -36.38 27.41 -28.07
CA THR A 554 -35.49 26.78 -29.07
C THR A 554 -34.89 27.82 -30.03
N PRO A 555 -33.75 27.52 -30.69
CA PRO A 555 -33.79 27.10 -32.10
C PRO A 555 -32.82 25.94 -32.38
N GLU A 556 -33.21 24.92 -33.15
CA GLU A 556 -33.23 24.83 -34.63
C GLU A 556 -31.87 24.45 -35.22
N SER A 557 -31.94 23.55 -36.19
CA SER A 557 -30.93 22.58 -36.60
C SER A 557 -30.45 22.79 -38.04
N THR A 558 -29.31 22.15 -38.35
CA THR A 558 -28.76 21.75 -39.68
C THR A 558 -27.93 22.78 -40.47
N PRO A 559 -27.07 22.38 -41.45
CA PRO A 559 -26.72 21.02 -41.92
C PRO A 559 -25.21 20.73 -42.10
N ILE A 560 -24.93 19.45 -42.36
CA ILE A 560 -23.71 18.80 -42.88
C ILE A 560 -23.32 19.33 -44.28
N PRO A 561 -22.02 19.25 -44.65
CA PRO A 561 -21.68 18.58 -45.91
C PRO A 561 -20.51 17.57 -45.79
N THR A 562 -20.78 16.34 -46.25
CA THR A 562 -19.87 15.39 -46.90
C THR A 562 -19.33 16.03 -48.19
N GLU A 563 -18.19 15.74 -48.82
CA GLU A 563 -17.29 14.60 -48.97
C GLU A 563 -16.08 15.16 -49.79
N VAL A 564 -14.83 14.67 -49.79
CA VAL A 564 -14.28 13.71 -50.79
C VAL A 564 -12.73 13.70 -50.69
N HIS A 565 -12.18 12.47 -50.65
CA HIS A 565 -10.86 11.93 -51.09
C HIS A 565 -9.55 12.72 -51.00
N ASP A 566 -8.52 12.12 -50.36
CA ASP A 566 -7.52 11.37 -51.14
C ASP A 566 -6.78 10.30 -50.33
N ALA A 567 -6.39 9.24 -51.03
CA ALA A 567 -5.89 7.98 -50.49
C ALA A 567 -4.42 7.71 -50.85
N SER A 568 -3.66 7.16 -49.92
CA SER A 568 -2.47 6.31 -50.14
C SER A 568 -2.06 5.73 -48.77
N GLY A 569 -2.10 4.45 -48.43
CA GLY A 569 -2.07 3.22 -49.22
C GLY A 569 -0.74 2.51 -48.94
N VAL A 570 -0.71 1.49 -48.06
CA VAL A 570 0.23 0.34 -48.13
C VAL A 570 -0.37 -0.90 -47.44
N VAL A 571 -0.86 -1.79 -48.29
CA VAL A 571 -0.65 -3.25 -48.34
C VAL A 571 -0.33 -4.01 -47.02
N ALA A 572 -1.30 -4.81 -46.59
CA ALA A 572 -1.08 -5.98 -45.73
C ALA A 572 -0.59 -7.16 -46.58
N VAL A 573 0.53 -7.78 -46.20
CA VAL A 573 0.98 -9.07 -46.72
C VAL A 573 0.99 -10.06 -45.56
N SER A 574 0.07 -11.02 -45.62
CA SER A 574 0.17 -12.29 -44.88
C SER A 574 1.25 -13.16 -45.53
N ARG A 575 2.14 -13.76 -44.74
CA ARG A 575 2.83 -14.99 -45.14
C ARG A 575 3.33 -15.79 -43.95
N SER A 576 3.16 -17.09 -44.15
CA SER A 576 3.42 -18.27 -43.33
C SER A 576 4.90 -18.51 -43.01
N LEU A 577 5.10 -19.31 -41.94
CA LEU A 577 6.32 -20.02 -41.51
C LEU A 577 7.24 -20.56 -42.63
N PRO A 578 8.52 -20.75 -42.29
CA PRO A 578 9.08 -22.11 -42.34
C PRO A 578 9.93 -22.50 -41.11
N SER A 579 9.92 -23.80 -40.82
CA SER A 579 10.84 -24.51 -39.91
C SER A 579 12.19 -24.82 -40.56
N ALA A 580 13.29 -24.84 -39.80
CA ALA A 580 14.21 -25.98 -39.63
C ALA A 580 15.58 -25.57 -39.04
N ASN A 581 15.94 -26.23 -37.93
CA ASN A 581 17.25 -26.79 -37.55
C ASN A 581 18.57 -26.07 -37.90
N SER A 582 19.32 -25.72 -36.85
CA SER A 582 20.59 -26.36 -36.43
C SER A 582 21.67 -25.37 -35.96
N ALA A 583 21.96 -25.39 -34.65
CA ALA A 583 23.30 -25.16 -34.08
C ALA A 583 23.24 -25.48 -32.58
N SER A 584 23.79 -26.64 -32.21
CA SER A 584 23.94 -27.15 -30.86
C SER A 584 25.10 -26.47 -30.11
N SER A 585 24.87 -26.02 -28.87
CA SER A 585 25.91 -25.67 -27.89
C SER A 585 25.92 -26.68 -26.72
N PRO A 586 27.08 -26.90 -26.06
CA PRO A 586 27.33 -28.12 -25.29
C PRO A 586 27.01 -27.94 -23.80
N LEU A 587 25.76 -28.10 -23.41
CA LEU A 587 25.36 -28.14 -21.99
C LEU A 587 24.41 -29.31 -21.64
N SER A 588 24.11 -30.20 -22.59
CA SER A 588 23.15 -31.30 -22.38
C SER A 588 23.75 -32.61 -21.83
N SER A 589 25.06 -32.71 -21.68
CA SER A 589 25.73 -33.95 -21.24
C SER A 589 25.69 -34.18 -19.72
N SER A 590 25.45 -33.14 -18.92
CA SER A 590 25.47 -33.22 -17.45
C SER A 590 24.10 -33.54 -16.82
N LEU A 591 23.00 -33.26 -17.54
CA LEU A 591 21.64 -33.53 -17.08
C LEU A 591 21.15 -34.95 -17.38
N LEU A 592 21.76 -35.65 -18.34
CA LEU A 592 21.43 -37.05 -18.64
C LEU A 592 22.00 -38.05 -17.61
N VAL A 593 23.09 -37.69 -16.95
CA VAL A 593 23.73 -38.53 -15.91
C VAL A 593 22.95 -38.46 -14.59
N MET A 594 22.34 -37.32 -14.26
CA MET A 594 21.50 -37.17 -13.06
C MET A 594 20.14 -37.86 -13.17
N ARG A 595 19.56 -37.97 -14.37
CA ARG A 595 18.27 -38.66 -14.58
C ARG A 595 18.35 -40.20 -14.50
N TRP A 596 19.55 -40.79 -14.58
CA TRP A 596 19.73 -42.23 -14.40
C TRP A 596 19.87 -42.67 -12.94
N TRP A 597 20.14 -41.76 -12.01
CA TRP A 597 20.33 -42.09 -10.59
C TRP A 597 19.05 -42.01 -9.73
N ILE A 598 18.02 -41.34 -10.22
CA ILE A 598 16.77 -41.14 -9.46
C ILE A 598 15.74 -42.27 -9.69
N LEU A 599 15.93 -43.12 -10.70
CA LEU A 599 15.01 -44.24 -11.03
C LEU A 599 15.37 -45.59 -10.38
N VAL A 600 16.39 -45.63 -9.51
CA VAL A 600 16.82 -46.85 -8.79
C VAL A 600 16.48 -46.81 -7.28
N PHE A 601 15.94 -45.69 -6.78
CA PHE A 601 15.62 -45.50 -5.35
C PHE A 601 14.21 -44.95 -5.05
N LEU A 602 13.28 -45.16 -6.00
CA LEU A 602 11.84 -45.24 -5.75
C LEU A 602 11.41 -46.66 -6.07
#